data_AF-A0A372R4D3-F1
#
_entry.id   AF-A0A372R4D3-F1
#
_cell.length_a   1.000
_cell.length_b   1.000
_cell.length_c   1.000
_cell.angle_alpha   90.00
_cell.angle_beta   90.00
_cell.angle_gamma   90.00
#
_symmetry.space_group_name_H-M   'P 1'
#
loop_
_entity.id
_entity.type
_entity.pdbx_description
1 polymer ?
#
loop_
_entity_poly.entity_id
_entity_poly.type
_entity_poly.pdbx_seq_one_letter_code
_entity_poly.pdbx_strand_id
1 'polypeptide(L)'
;MEIKLWPEFMKGYVQLFESKEGYDVIIQAGEEPNVQEIYAHFIILCCQSKYFRSNLKKKRNGMFILKISNIPPKILKNIFRFIYCGEIDLSVEAVDIVTLLTTANKFELKSLVVHIQEFLIDNHKEFIKNNVTKFLNDNTFENFVLIRNYCLEIIHVTSND
;
A
#
# COMPACT_ATOMS: atom_id res chain seq x y z
N MET A 1 21.62 22.19 -17.60
CA MET A 1 21.87 20.83 -17.07
C MET A 1 21.12 20.71 -15.77
N GLU A 2 20.28 19.70 -15.62
CA GLU A 2 19.47 19.45 -14.43
C GLU A 2 19.96 18.14 -13.77
N ILE A 3 20.25 18.18 -12.47
CA ILE A 3 20.72 17.01 -11.69
C ILE A 3 19.62 16.64 -10.69
N LYS A 4 19.22 15.37 -10.67
CA LYS A 4 18.20 14.85 -9.77
C LYS A 4 18.84 14.29 -8.50
N LEU A 5 18.62 14.94 -7.36
CA LEU A 5 19.16 14.54 -6.05
C LEU A 5 18.05 14.01 -5.12
N TRP A 6 17.17 13.15 -5.64
CA TRP A 6 15.99 12.66 -4.92
C TRP A 6 16.31 11.98 -3.58
N PRO A 7 17.33 11.11 -3.45
CA PRO A 7 17.60 10.46 -2.18
C PRO A 7 17.88 11.46 -1.06
N GLU A 8 18.64 12.52 -1.34
CA GLU A 8 18.92 13.57 -0.35
C GLU A 8 17.65 14.38 -0.03
N PHE A 9 16.87 14.73 -1.04
CA PHE A 9 15.61 15.46 -0.87
C PHE A 9 14.58 14.69 -0.04
N MET A 10 14.48 13.37 -0.23
CA MET A 10 13.50 12.54 0.48
C MET A 10 13.85 12.30 1.95
N LYS A 11 15.11 12.51 2.39
CA LYS A 11 15.50 12.37 3.81
C LYS A 11 14.65 13.22 4.73
N GLY A 12 14.33 14.46 4.33
CA GLY A 12 13.48 15.35 5.13
C GLY A 12 12.07 14.78 5.33
N TYR A 13 11.49 14.14 4.31
CA TYR A 13 10.17 13.50 4.41
C TYR A 13 10.20 12.22 5.26
N VAL A 14 11.27 11.42 5.17
CA VAL A 14 11.46 10.25 6.04
C VAL A 14 11.54 10.70 7.51
N GLN A 15 12.37 11.71 7.80
CA GLN A 15 12.50 12.27 9.13
C GLN A 15 11.19 12.83 9.65
N LEU A 16 10.43 13.56 8.81
CA LEU A 16 9.12 14.09 9.17
C LEU A 16 8.11 12.98 9.53
N PHE A 17 8.13 11.86 8.80
CA PHE A 17 7.29 10.71 9.12
C PHE A 17 7.68 10.04 10.45
N GLU A 18 8.98 9.91 10.70
CA GLU A 18 9.51 9.24 11.91
C GLU A 18 9.38 10.10 13.17
N SER A 19 9.69 11.40 13.07
CA SER A 19 9.64 12.36 14.18
C SER A 19 8.20 12.68 14.60
N LYS A 20 7.25 12.60 13.66
CA LYS A 20 5.83 12.97 13.84
C LYS A 20 5.65 14.45 14.17
N GLU A 21 6.66 15.27 13.92
CA GLU A 21 6.61 16.70 14.22
C GLU A 21 5.52 17.40 13.41
N GLY A 22 4.65 18.16 14.08
CA GLY A 22 3.60 18.93 13.39
C GLY A 22 2.45 18.08 12.82
N TYR A 23 2.29 16.84 13.25
CA TYR A 23 1.20 15.98 12.81
C TYR A 23 -0.17 16.62 13.04
N ASP A 24 -1.07 16.46 12.06
CA ASP A 24 -2.46 16.89 12.14
C ASP A 24 -3.44 15.75 11.82
N VAL A 25 -2.93 14.54 11.54
CA VAL A 25 -3.71 13.31 11.30
C VAL A 25 -3.32 12.22 12.31
N ILE A 26 -4.33 11.56 12.88
CA ILE A 26 -4.20 10.33 13.66
C ILE A 26 -4.92 9.19 12.92
N ILE A 27 -4.18 8.16 12.54
CA ILE A 27 -4.72 6.92 11.97
C ILE A 27 -4.74 5.86 13.07
N GLN A 28 -5.93 5.36 13.37
CA GLN A 28 -6.13 4.24 14.30
C GLN A 28 -6.12 2.94 13.50
N ALA A 29 -5.00 2.23 13.57
CA ALA A 29 -4.70 1.03 12.79
C ALA A 29 -4.97 -0.24 13.59
N GLY A 30 -5.69 -1.19 12.99
CA GLY A 30 -5.96 -2.50 13.58
C GLY A 30 -7.31 -2.57 14.30
N GLU A 31 -7.43 -3.57 15.18
CA GLU A 31 -8.64 -3.89 15.93
C GLU A 31 -8.30 -4.16 17.39
N GLU A 32 -9.26 -3.92 18.29
CA GLU A 32 -9.08 -4.13 19.72
C GLU A 32 -8.72 -5.60 20.02
N PRO A 33 -7.77 -5.88 20.94
CA PRO A 33 -7.03 -4.93 21.80
C PRO A 33 -5.74 -4.38 21.17
N ASN A 34 -5.44 -4.67 19.90
CA ASN A 34 -4.17 -4.42 19.24
C ASN A 34 -4.17 -3.15 18.36
N VAL A 35 -4.94 -2.13 18.73
CA VAL A 35 -4.98 -0.86 18.00
C VAL A 35 -3.68 -0.10 18.19
N GLN A 36 -3.09 0.38 17.10
CA GLN A 36 -1.94 1.28 17.12
C GLN A 36 -2.28 2.61 16.47
N GLU A 37 -1.74 3.69 17.02
CA GLU A 37 -1.83 5.01 16.39
C GLU A 37 -0.65 5.26 15.45
N ILE A 38 -0.95 5.75 14.25
CA ILE A 38 0.02 6.24 13.28
C ILE A 38 -0.27 7.73 13.08
N TYR A 39 0.76 8.55 13.25
CA TYR A 39 0.66 10.01 13.13
C TYR A 39 1.13 10.44 11.75
N ALA A 40 0.41 11.36 11.12
CA ALA A 40 0.69 11.80 9.75
C ALA A 40 0.25 13.24 9.48
N HIS A 41 0.49 13.71 8.25
CA HIS A 41 0.21 15.06 7.79
C HIS A 41 -0.84 15.04 6.68
N PHE A 42 -1.95 15.73 6.89
CA PHE A 42 -3.10 15.77 5.99
C PHE A 42 -2.69 16.18 4.57
N ILE A 43 -1.86 17.21 4.46
CA ILE A 43 -1.44 17.73 3.15
C ILE A 43 -0.61 16.71 2.37
N ILE A 44 0.29 15.97 3.03
CA ILE A 44 1.11 14.94 2.40
C ILE A 44 0.22 13.81 1.90
N LEU A 45 -0.69 13.30 2.74
CA LEU A 45 -1.62 12.24 2.36
C LEU A 45 -2.49 12.64 1.16
N CYS A 46 -3.02 13.86 1.15
CA CYS A 46 -3.90 14.35 0.09
C CYS A 46 -3.16 14.63 -1.22
N CYS A 47 -1.89 15.01 -1.18
CA CYS A 47 -1.07 15.17 -2.38
C CYS A 47 -0.89 13.84 -3.11
N GLN A 48 -0.74 12.74 -2.37
CA GLN A 48 -0.47 11.43 -2.94
C GLN A 48 -1.71 10.60 -3.26
N SER A 49 -2.84 10.85 -2.58
CA SER A 49 -4.01 10.00 -2.73
C SER A 49 -5.33 10.76 -2.58
N LYS A 50 -6.19 10.56 -3.58
CA LYS A 50 -7.56 11.08 -3.60
C LYS A 50 -8.43 10.43 -2.52
N TYR A 51 -8.16 9.16 -2.18
CA TYR A 51 -8.84 8.47 -1.08
C TYR A 51 -8.72 9.27 0.23
N PHE A 52 -7.50 9.69 0.60
CA PHE A 52 -7.32 10.45 1.85
C PHE A 52 -7.96 11.83 1.79
N ARG A 53 -7.90 12.51 0.64
CA ARG A 53 -8.58 13.79 0.44
C ARG A 53 -10.09 13.69 0.68
N SER A 54 -10.72 12.59 0.25
CA SER A 54 -12.17 12.38 0.38
C SER A 54 -12.59 11.81 1.74
N ASN A 55 -11.72 11.04 2.40
CA ASN A 55 -12.09 10.26 3.59
C ASN A 55 -11.60 10.84 4.92
N LEU A 56 -10.61 11.75 4.91
CA LEU A 56 -10.16 12.41 6.14
C LEU A 56 -11.15 13.50 6.57
N LYS A 57 -11.63 13.40 7.82
CA LYS A 57 -12.57 14.37 8.40
C LYS A 57 -11.94 15.08 9.60
N LYS A 58 -11.89 16.41 9.52
CA LYS A 58 -11.40 17.26 10.62
C LYS A 58 -12.39 17.21 11.79
N LYS A 59 -11.86 17.00 12.99
CA LYS A 59 -12.60 17.03 14.26
C LYS A 59 -12.59 18.44 14.85
N ARG A 60 -13.41 18.66 15.88
CA ARG A 60 -13.56 19.97 16.55
C ARG A 60 -12.26 20.50 17.16
N ASN A 61 -11.39 19.61 17.64
CA ASN A 61 -10.07 19.96 18.18
C ASN A 61 -9.02 20.27 17.11
N GLY A 62 -9.40 20.30 15.82
CA GLY A 62 -8.50 20.59 14.71
C GLY A 62 -7.80 19.37 14.10
N MET A 63 -7.88 18.19 14.74
CA MET A 63 -7.23 16.98 14.28
C MET A 63 -8.07 16.21 13.25
N PHE A 64 -7.43 15.58 12.28
CA PHE A 64 -8.06 14.58 11.42
C PHE A 64 -7.91 13.20 12.06
N ILE A 65 -9.00 12.41 12.09
CA ILE A 65 -8.96 11.04 12.63
C ILE A 65 -9.53 10.08 11.60
N LEU A 66 -8.78 9.01 11.30
CA LEU A 66 -9.20 7.93 10.41
C LEU A 66 -9.00 6.59 11.10
N LYS A 67 -10.07 5.79 11.18
CA LYS A 67 -9.98 4.41 11.66
C LYS A 67 -9.81 3.45 10.48
N ILE A 68 -8.81 2.58 10.56
CA ILE A 68 -8.51 1.57 9.55
C ILE A 68 -8.39 0.21 10.24
N SER A 69 -9.47 -0.56 10.16
CA SER A 69 -9.55 -1.92 10.68
C SER A 69 -9.19 -2.95 9.62
N ASN A 70 -8.97 -4.20 10.02
CA ASN A 70 -8.60 -5.33 9.16
C ASN A 70 -7.28 -5.18 8.36
N ILE A 71 -6.41 -4.24 8.74
CA ILE A 71 -5.07 -4.12 8.13
C ILE A 71 -4.03 -4.07 9.27
N PRO A 72 -3.01 -4.94 9.26
CA PRO A 72 -1.98 -4.92 10.28
C PRO A 72 -1.26 -3.56 10.34
N PRO A 73 -0.98 -3.01 11.53
CA PRO A 73 -0.27 -1.73 11.66
C PRO A 73 1.07 -1.66 10.92
N LYS A 74 1.80 -2.79 10.83
CA LYS A 74 3.06 -2.87 10.07
C LYS A 74 2.86 -2.59 8.57
N ILE A 75 1.82 -3.16 7.97
CA ILE A 75 1.47 -2.96 6.56
C ILE A 75 1.10 -1.49 6.31
N LEU A 76 0.31 -0.90 7.21
CA LEU A 76 -0.04 0.52 7.10
C LEU A 76 1.18 1.43 7.22
N LYS A 77 2.09 1.18 8.17
CA LYS A 77 3.32 1.96 8.30
C LYS A 77 4.17 1.91 7.03
N ASN A 78 4.25 0.75 6.37
CA ASN A 78 4.96 0.59 5.10
C ASN A 78 4.32 1.42 3.98
N ILE A 79 2.99 1.38 3.86
CA ILE A 79 2.25 2.20 2.89
C ILE A 79 2.42 3.70 3.17
N PHE A 80 2.38 4.13 4.43
CA PHE A 80 2.62 5.52 4.77
C PHE A 80 4.07 5.92 4.52
N ARG A 81 5.06 5.06 4.72
CA ARG A 81 6.45 5.33 4.29
C ARG A 81 6.51 5.62 2.79
N PHE A 82 5.86 4.79 1.96
CA PHE A 82 5.78 5.03 0.51
C PHE A 82 5.15 6.38 0.18
N ILE A 83 4.08 6.77 0.87
CA ILE A 83 3.42 8.07 0.66
C ILE A 83 4.37 9.25 0.94
N TYR A 84 5.30 9.10 1.88
CA TYR A 84 6.22 10.18 2.24
C TYR A 84 7.45 10.25 1.34
N CYS A 85 8.08 9.11 1.04
CA CYS A 85 9.38 9.10 0.37
C CYS A 85 9.45 8.20 -0.88
N GLY A 86 8.36 7.54 -1.25
CA GLY A 86 8.34 6.61 -2.39
C GLY A 86 9.00 5.26 -2.13
N GLU A 87 9.45 4.99 -0.89
CA GLU A 87 10.04 3.71 -0.52
C GLU A 87 8.99 2.73 -0.01
N ILE A 88 9.07 1.48 -0.48
CA ILE A 88 8.23 0.38 -0.04
C ILE A 88 9.12 -0.82 0.29
N ASP A 89 8.92 -1.42 1.46
CA ASP A 89 9.59 -2.67 1.84
C ASP A 89 8.80 -3.87 1.32
N LEU A 90 9.38 -4.59 0.35
CA LEU A 90 8.83 -5.84 -0.20
C LEU A 90 9.63 -7.07 0.24
N SER A 91 10.55 -6.93 1.20
CA SER A 91 11.31 -8.04 1.80
C SER A 91 10.50 -8.78 2.88
N VAL A 92 9.23 -9.05 2.58
CA VAL A 92 8.27 -9.70 3.47
C VAL A 92 7.61 -10.90 2.78
N GLU A 93 6.85 -11.69 3.52
CA GLU A 93 6.16 -12.86 2.98
C GLU A 93 5.19 -12.48 1.85
N ALA A 94 5.02 -13.36 0.87
CA ALA A 94 4.15 -13.09 -0.29
C ALA A 94 2.70 -12.73 0.10
N VAL A 95 2.21 -13.28 1.22
CA VAL A 95 0.89 -12.93 1.78
C VAL A 95 0.82 -11.48 2.28
N ASP A 96 1.90 -10.98 2.87
CA ASP A 96 2.02 -9.57 3.29
C ASP A 96 2.12 -8.66 2.06
N ILE A 97 2.82 -9.08 1.01
CA ILE A 97 2.89 -8.35 -0.26
C ILE A 97 1.51 -8.25 -0.93
N VAL A 98 0.72 -9.32 -0.90
CA VAL A 98 -0.68 -9.29 -1.36
C VAL A 98 -1.54 -8.34 -0.49
N THR A 99 -1.27 -8.30 0.81
CA THR A 99 -1.95 -7.35 1.71
C THR A 99 -1.54 -5.89 1.40
N LEU A 100 -0.26 -5.66 1.05
CA LEU A 100 0.22 -4.36 0.55
C LEU A 100 -0.47 -3.98 -0.76
N LEU A 101 -0.59 -4.92 -1.71
CA LEU A 101 -1.27 -4.70 -2.99
C LEU A 101 -2.72 -4.24 -2.80
N THR A 102 -3.49 -4.97 -2.01
CA THR A 102 -4.90 -4.65 -1.75
C THR A 102 -5.06 -3.34 -0.97
N THR A 103 -4.14 -3.06 -0.03
CA THR A 103 -4.12 -1.78 0.71
C THR A 103 -3.77 -0.60 -0.20
N ALA A 104 -2.77 -0.75 -1.07
CA ALA A 104 -2.39 0.26 -2.05
C ALA A 104 -3.55 0.58 -3.00
N ASN A 105 -4.30 -0.45 -3.43
CA ASN A 105 -5.50 -0.28 -4.23
C ASN A 105 -6.60 0.47 -3.48
N LYS A 106 -6.87 0.08 -2.22
CA LYS A 106 -7.85 0.75 -1.35
C LYS A 106 -7.53 2.25 -1.18
N PHE A 107 -6.25 2.60 -1.08
CA PHE A 107 -5.82 4.00 -0.97
C PHE A 107 -5.57 4.68 -2.32
N GLU A 108 -5.96 4.06 -3.43
CA GLU A 108 -5.85 4.60 -4.78
C GLU A 108 -4.41 4.97 -5.20
N LEU A 109 -3.41 4.24 -4.70
CA LEU A 109 -1.99 4.42 -5.01
C LEU A 109 -1.60 3.68 -6.30
N LYS A 110 -2.10 4.16 -7.45
CA LYS A 110 -2.05 3.44 -8.73
C LYS A 110 -0.65 2.98 -9.16
N SER A 111 0.37 3.83 -9.04
CA SER A 111 1.74 3.48 -9.41
C SER A 111 2.29 2.34 -8.55
N LEU A 112 2.01 2.37 -7.24
CA LEU A 112 2.40 1.29 -6.33
C LEU A 112 1.66 -0.02 -6.64
N VAL A 113 0.37 0.05 -6.99
CA VAL A 113 -0.42 -1.13 -7.37
C VAL A 113 0.16 -1.84 -8.59
N VAL A 114 0.61 -1.09 -9.61
CA VAL A 114 1.28 -1.68 -10.78
C VAL A 114 2.60 -2.32 -10.36
N HIS A 115 3.43 -1.58 -9.61
CA HIS A 115 4.75 -2.06 -9.19
C HIS A 115 4.69 -3.34 -8.35
N ILE A 116 3.74 -3.43 -7.41
CA ILE A 116 3.60 -4.64 -6.57
C ILE A 116 3.13 -5.84 -7.39
N GLN A 117 2.26 -5.65 -8.40
CA GLN A 117 1.85 -6.75 -9.27
C GLN A 117 3.03 -7.30 -10.08
N GLU A 118 3.83 -6.43 -10.68
CA GLU A 118 5.05 -6.80 -11.41
C GLU A 118 6.02 -7.55 -10.48
N PHE A 119 6.26 -7.03 -9.28
CA PHE A 119 7.14 -7.66 -8.30
C PHE A 119 6.68 -9.08 -7.92
N LEU A 120 5.38 -9.28 -7.67
CA LEU A 120 4.82 -10.60 -7.35
C LEU A 120 4.98 -11.58 -8.53
N ILE A 121 4.76 -11.12 -9.76
CA ILE A 121 4.92 -11.93 -10.97
C ILE A 121 6.39 -12.30 -11.17
N ASP A 122 7.33 -11.39 -10.92
CA ASP A 122 8.74 -11.68 -11.17
C ASP A 122 9.38 -12.55 -10.08
N ASN A 123 9.01 -12.32 -8.81
CA ASN A 123 9.72 -12.88 -7.66
C ASN A 123 8.93 -13.96 -6.90
N HIS A 124 7.61 -14.02 -7.08
CA HIS A 124 6.72 -14.92 -6.32
C HIS A 124 5.80 -15.77 -7.22
N LYS A 125 6.33 -16.21 -8.37
CA LYS A 125 5.61 -17.03 -9.37
C LYS A 125 4.91 -18.26 -8.78
N GLU A 126 5.63 -19.04 -7.96
CA GLU A 126 5.09 -20.26 -7.36
C GLU A 126 3.96 -19.96 -6.37
N PHE A 127 4.07 -18.85 -5.62
CA PHE A 127 2.98 -18.41 -4.76
C PHE A 127 1.73 -18.06 -5.59
N ILE A 128 1.89 -17.36 -6.71
CA ILE A 128 0.77 -17.05 -7.60
C ILE A 128 0.16 -18.34 -8.16
N LYS A 129 0.98 -19.25 -8.70
CA LYS A 129 0.53 -20.56 -9.24
C LYS A 129 -0.31 -21.33 -8.23
N ASN A 130 0.17 -21.44 -6.99
CA ASN A 130 -0.53 -22.14 -5.92
C ASN A 130 -1.84 -21.47 -5.49
N ASN A 131 -2.07 -20.22 -5.88
CA ASN A 131 -3.24 -19.42 -5.51
C ASN A 131 -4.03 -18.89 -6.72
N VAL A 132 -3.85 -19.48 -7.92
CA VAL A 132 -4.50 -19.03 -9.16
C VAL A 132 -6.01 -18.90 -9.02
N THR A 133 -6.67 -19.88 -8.40
CA THR A 133 -8.13 -19.87 -8.18
C THR A 133 -8.58 -18.68 -7.36
N LYS A 134 -7.80 -18.31 -6.32
CA LYS A 134 -8.07 -17.12 -5.51
C LYS A 134 -7.93 -15.84 -6.34
N PHE A 135 -6.84 -15.69 -7.07
CA PHE A 135 -6.59 -14.50 -7.88
C PHE A 135 -7.60 -14.29 -9.01
N LEU A 136 -8.23 -15.36 -9.51
CA LEU A 136 -9.22 -15.27 -10.58
C LEU A 136 -10.66 -15.14 -10.08
N ASN A 137 -11.02 -15.74 -8.95
CA ASN A 137 -12.41 -15.88 -8.51
C ASN A 137 -12.80 -14.90 -7.39
N ASP A 138 -11.84 -14.33 -6.66
CA ASP A 138 -12.12 -13.36 -5.60
C ASP A 138 -12.21 -11.94 -6.18
N ASN A 139 -13.37 -11.29 -6.01
CA ASN A 139 -13.66 -9.94 -6.50
C ASN A 139 -12.67 -8.89 -5.99
N THR A 140 -11.99 -9.13 -4.86
CA THR A 140 -10.91 -8.26 -4.36
C THR A 140 -9.80 -8.07 -5.39
N PHE A 141 -9.56 -9.08 -6.24
CA PHE A 141 -8.49 -9.09 -7.23
C PHE A 141 -8.97 -8.71 -8.64
N GLU A 142 -10.24 -8.35 -8.81
CA GLU A 142 -10.83 -8.06 -10.12
C GLU A 142 -10.06 -6.96 -10.87
N ASN A 143 -9.57 -5.96 -10.13
CA ASN A 143 -8.85 -4.80 -10.68
C ASN A 143 -7.33 -5.03 -10.88
N PHE A 144 -6.80 -6.22 -10.54
CA PHE A 144 -5.37 -6.54 -10.69
C PHE A 144 -5.09 -7.26 -12.00
N VAL A 145 -5.23 -6.51 -13.08
CA VAL A 145 -5.16 -7.01 -14.47
C VAL A 145 -3.87 -7.77 -14.75
N LEU A 146 -2.72 -7.33 -14.25
CA LEU A 146 -1.44 -7.98 -14.55
C LEU A 146 -1.38 -9.39 -13.94
N ILE A 147 -1.71 -9.52 -12.66
CA ILE A 147 -1.74 -10.83 -12.00
C ILE A 147 -2.80 -11.73 -12.62
N ARG A 148 -4.00 -11.21 -12.94
CA ARG A 148 -5.06 -12.01 -13.55
C ARG A 148 -4.66 -12.53 -14.93
N ASN A 149 -4.06 -11.70 -15.78
CA ASN A 149 -3.57 -12.12 -17.09
C ASN A 149 -2.50 -13.22 -16.93
N TYR A 150 -1.56 -13.03 -16.02
CA TYR A 150 -0.55 -14.04 -15.72
C TYR A 150 -1.15 -15.36 -15.21
N CYS A 151 -2.20 -15.31 -14.38
CA CYS A 151 -2.93 -16.51 -13.96
C CYS A 151 -3.62 -17.24 -15.14
N LEU A 152 -4.19 -16.50 -16.10
CA LEU A 152 -4.80 -17.08 -17.29
C LEU A 152 -3.76 -17.74 -18.20
N GLU A 153 -2.58 -17.14 -18.35
CA GLU A 153 -1.46 -17.73 -19.09
C GLU A 153 -1.00 -19.05 -18.46
N ILE A 154 -0.90 -19.12 -17.12
CA ILE A 154 -0.55 -20.37 -16.41
C ILE A 154 -1.55 -21.48 -16.74
N ILE A 155 -2.85 -21.20 -16.67
CA ILE A 155 -3.90 -22.19 -16.97
C ILE A 155 -3.82 -22.67 -18.42
N HIS A 156 -3.61 -21.74 -19.36
CA HIS A 156 -3.48 -22.07 -20.77
C HIS A 156 -2.30 -23.01 -21.04
N VAL A 157 -1.15 -22.78 -20.40
CA VAL A 157 0.01 -23.69 -20.52
C VAL A 157 -0.32 -25.08 -19.96
N THR A 158 -0.89 -25.16 -18.76
CA THR A 158 -1.19 -26.45 -18.10
C THR A 158 -2.30 -27.28 -18.77
N SER A 159 -3.10 -26.69 -19.68
CA SER A 159 -4.17 -27.41 -20.40
C SER A 159 -3.70 -28.00 -21.74
N ASN A 160 -2.48 -27.70 -22.17
CA ASN A 160 -1.85 -28.22 -23.38
C ASN A 160 -0.78 -29.29 -23.11
N ASP A 161 -0.55 -29.65 -21.84
CA ASP A 161 0.33 -30.74 -21.37
C ASP A 161 -0.51 -31.95 -20.91
#